data_AF-A0A7V9KHA3-F1
#
_entry.id   AF-A0A7V9KHA3-F1
#
_cell.length_a   1.000
_cell.length_b   1.000
_cell.length_c   1.000
_cell.angle_alpha   90.00
_cell.angle_beta   90.00
_cell.angle_gamma   90.00
#
_symmetry.space_group_name_H-M   'P 1'
#
loop_
_entity.id
_entity.type
_entity.pdbx_description
1 polymer ?
#
loop_
_entity_poly.entity_id
_entity_poly.type
_entity_poly.pdbx_seq_one_letter_code
_entity_poly.pdbx_strand_id
1 'polypeptide(L)' 'DMARLRRCIDERGKIVGRRKTGNSAKIQRKVTIAIKRARHMALLPFEIRDVRR' A
#
# COMPACT_ATOMS: atom_id res chain seq x y z
N ASP A 1 -6.08 3.33 -10.35
CA ASP A 1 -6.79 2.05 -10.24
C ASP A 1 -6.50 1.40 -8.88
N MET A 2 -7.54 0.96 -8.19
CA MET A 2 -7.49 0.42 -6.83
C MET A 2 -6.76 -0.92 -6.75
N ALA A 3 -6.91 -1.79 -7.76
CA ALA A 3 -6.22 -3.07 -7.81
C ALA A 3 -4.69 -2.90 -7.88
N ARG A 4 -4.22 -1.85 -8.57
CA ARG A 4 -2.80 -1.48 -8.60
C ARG A 4 -2.28 -1.05 -7.22
N LEU A 5 -3.03 -0.25 -6.46
CA LEU A 5 -2.62 0.18 -5.12
C LEU A 5 -2.60 -0.98 -4.12
N ARG A 6 -3.51 -1.95 -4.26
CA ARG A 6 -3.57 -3.14 -3.41
C ARG A 6 -2.35 -4.07 -3.57
N ARG A 7 -1.72 -4.09 -4.74
CA ARG A 7 -0.43 -4.79 -4.97
C ARG A 7 0.77 -4.08 -4.34
N CYS A 8 0.61 -2.81 -3.95
CA CYS A 8 1.66 -2.02 -3.30
C CYS A 8 1.58 -2.05 -1.76
N ILE A 9 0.70 -2.86 -1.19
CA ILE A 9 0.64 -3.16 0.24
C ILE A 9 0.91 -4.65 0.48
N ASP A 10 1.46 -4.99 1.64
CA ASP A 10 1.63 -6.38 2.06
C ASP A 10 0.36 -6.96 2.68
N GLU A 11 0.41 -8.24 3.03
CA GLU A 11 -0.68 -8.97 3.69
C GLU A 11 -1.08 -8.40 5.05
N ARG A 12 -0.19 -7.65 5.70
CA ARG A 12 -0.45 -6.95 6.98
C ARG A 12 -1.01 -5.55 6.75
N GLY A 13 -1.22 -5.16 5.50
CA GLY A 13 -1.68 -3.84 5.11
C GLY A 13 -0.60 -2.77 5.10
N LYS A 14 0.69 -3.07 5.32
CA LYS A 14 1.79 -2.09 5.31
C LYS A 14 2.21 -1.76 3.86
N ILE A 15 2.70 -0.54 3.65
CA ILE A 15 3.16 -0.11 2.31
C ILE A 15 4.47 -0.81 1.96
N VAL A 16 4.49 -1.48 0.81
CA VAL A 16 5.67 -2.21 0.35
C VAL A 16 6.77 -1.22 -0.07
N GLY A 17 7.99 -1.47 0.39
CA GLY A 17 9.15 -0.65 0.07
C GLY A 17 9.58 -0.75 -1.39
N ARG A 18 10.32 0.27 -1.84
CA ARG A 18 10.78 0.43 -3.22
C ARG A 18 11.51 -0.81 -3.77
N ARG A 19 12.37 -1.44 -2.95
CA ARG A 19 13.18 -2.62 -3.35
C ARG A 19 12.31 -3.79 -3.82
N LYS A 20 11.15 -4.01 -3.20
CA LYS A 20 10.24 -5.11 -3.54
C LYS A 20 9.33 -4.76 -4.73
N THR A 21 9.02 -3.47 -4.92
CA THR A 21 8.20 -3.00 -6.07
C THR A 21 8.98 -2.69 -7.35
N GLY A 22 10.30 -2.50 -7.27
CA GLY A 22 11.12 -2.05 -8.42
C GLY A 22 10.90 -0.58 -8.84
N ASN A 23 10.08 0.20 -8.13
CA ASN A 23 9.74 1.57 -8.51
C ASN A 23 10.94 2.54 -8.42
N SER A 24 10.89 3.64 -9.17
CA SER A 24 11.77 4.79 -8.93
C SER A 24 11.35 5.56 -7.67
N ALA A 25 12.24 6.37 -7.10
CA ALA A 25 11.93 7.17 -5.91
C ALA A 25 10.76 8.15 -6.16
N LYS A 26 10.68 8.74 -7.36
CA LYS A 26 9.59 9.64 -7.76
C LYS A 26 8.24 8.91 -7.79
N ILE A 27 8.20 7.71 -8.36
CA ILE A 27 6.97 6.90 -8.44
C ILE A 27 6.58 6.43 -7.05
N GLN A 28 7.52 5.95 -6.24
CA GLN A 28 7.23 5.49 -4.87
C GLN A 28 6.58 6.59 -4.02
N ARG A 29 7.04 7.85 -4.12
CA ARG A 29 6.41 8.98 -3.41
C ARG A 29 4.95 9.17 -3.83
N LYS A 30 4.67 9.09 -5.14
CA LYS A 30 3.30 9.19 -5.67
C LYS A 30 2.41 8.05 -5.16
N VAL A 31 2.93 6.81 -5.19
CA VAL A 31 2.22 5.63 -4.69
C VAL A 31 1.91 5.77 -3.20
N THR A 32 2.88 6.17 -2.38
CA THR A 32 2.68 6.38 -0.94
C THR A 32 1.59 7.41 -0.65
N ILE A 33 1.57 8.54 -1.37
CA ILE A 33 0.53 9.56 -1.21
C ILE A 33 -0.85 9.00 -1.61
N ALA A 34 -0.92 8.28 -2.74
CA ALA A 34 -2.17 7.66 -3.20
C ALA A 34 -2.72 6.63 -2.20
N ILE A 35 -1.86 5.77 -1.64
CA ILE A 35 -2.27 4.78 -0.62
C ILE A 35 -2.76 5.49 0.64
N LYS A 36 -2.07 6.53 1.12
CA LYS A 36 -2.52 7.30 2.29
C LYS A 36 -3.90 7.91 2.08
N ARG A 37 -4.15 8.51 0.91
CA ARG A 37 -5.46 9.05 0.55
C ARG A 37 -6.54 7.96 0.50
N ALA A 38 -6.24 6.83 -0.15
CA ALA A 38 -7.16 5.69 -0.21
C ALA A 38 -7.50 5.14 1.18
N ARG A 39 -6.55 5.10 2.11
CA ARG A 39 -6.79 4.71 3.50
C ARG A 39 -7.69 5.69 4.25
N HIS A 40 -7.51 7.00 4.04
CA HIS A 40 -8.40 8.00 4.63
C HIS A 40 -9.84 7.88 4.10
N MET A 41 -9.99 7.43 2.84
CA MET A 41 -11.29 7.14 2.22
C MET A 41 -11.83 5.74 2.55
N ALA A 42 -11.22 5.01 3.49
CA ALA A 42 -11.57 3.64 3.85
C ALA A 42 -11.50 2.61 2.70
N LEU A 43 -10.79 2.92 1.60
CA LEU A 43 -10.64 2.03 0.44
C LEU A 43 -9.53 1.00 0.63
N LEU A 44 -8.58 1.24 1.54
CA LEU A 44 -7.50 0.34 1.91
C LEU A 44 -7.33 0.29 3.44
N PRO A 45 -6.95 -0.85 4.01
CA PRO A 45 -6.70 -0.96 5.44
C PRO A 45 -5.39 -0.27 5.85
N PHE A 46 -5.36 0.20 7.09
CA PHE A 46 -4.12 0.66 7.74
C PHE A 46 -3.28 -0.52 8.24
N GLU A 47 -3.96 -1.53 8.79
CA GLU A 47 -3.38 -2.74 9.32
C GLU A 47 -4.40 -3.88 9.16
N ILE A 48 -3.92 -5.06 8.79
CA ILE A 48 -4.72 -6.27 8.77
C ILE A 48 -4.23 -7.12 9.94
N ARG A 49 -5.07 -7.25 10.96
CA ARG A 49 -4.82 -8.15 12.08
C ARG A 49 -5.12 -9.56 11.60
N ASP A 50 -4.08 -10.34 11.37
CA ASP A 50 -4.25 -11.75 11.06
C ASP A 50 -4.49 -12.51 12.36
N VAL A 51 -5.73 -12.94 12.58
CA VAL A 51 -6.16 -13.62 13.82
C VAL A 51 -5.90 -15.13 13.72
N ARG A 52 -5.46 -15.61 12.55
CA ARG A 52 -5.34 -17.05 12.24
C ARG A 52 -3.92 -17.60 12.43
N ARG A 53 -3.01 -16.82 12.99
CA ARG A 53 -1.62 -17.20 13.28
C ARG A 53 -1.27 -16.94 14.73
#